data_AF-A0A811JR20-F1
#
_entry.id   AF-A0A811JR20-F1
#
_cell.length_a   1.000
_cell.length_b   1.000
_cell.length_c   1.000
_cell.angle_alpha   90.00
_cell.angle_beta   90.00
_cell.angle_gamma   90.00
#
_symmetry.space_group_name_H-M   'P 1'
#
loop_
_entity.id
_entity.type
_entity.pdbx_description
1 polymer ?
#
loop_
_entity_poly.entity_id
_entity_poly.type
_entity_poly.pdbx_seq_one_letter_code
_entity_poly.pdbx_strand_id
1 'polypeptide(L)'
;MDKYVVDDLLSSTSCDASCDRSSWLDINGLFFDISKNRQKNFTEAYNWQNNKTLVVRRGFSFTLQLTANRLFNSTNHAIIFVFDSGAGRSVADSVQQIQLQSNCNNFDDNTSADWTAELIETDHNVITVEINIPVKCIIGCWTLRIFSGFFEEPDQLTDIHECTDPAFYGNACERKFYLSQTTEMCFTGTKVGSNGYNFTKTPWIHDQFDENTLKTAIFLLSKVARPDNATLTDDRQNIVRVIRKLAYAVKHLFFALGNEPDQSGYISTKQLILKFLNSQQSLPSNESLVQANLYVSLVRSLGICARIVTCIEACYDADPNLTVDRAFVRNSSDFVFEPMKNSAGQLWDCTRTQQFWVECYCSRTDLGVGYDGWQLLDPTAPDSPLTERQAGPAALKSLQNSKLDLPYDARFFCGIYRSNKVLWFYEYDHEIDEYRLLHVRCCKKNGM
;
A
#
# COMPACT_ATOMS: atom_id res chain seq x y z
N MET A 1 6.47 12.56 -18.37
CA MET A 1 7.32 11.39 -18.03
C MET A 1 8.62 11.60 -18.77
N ASP A 2 9.66 12.06 -18.09
CA ASP A 2 10.98 12.11 -18.70
C ASP A 2 11.43 10.67 -18.99
N LYS A 3 11.96 10.49 -20.20
CA LYS A 3 12.55 9.24 -20.69
C LYS A 3 13.55 8.73 -19.65
N TYR A 4 13.19 7.72 -18.87
CA TYR A 4 14.15 7.03 -18.02
C TYR A 4 14.98 6.09 -18.90
N VAL A 5 16.05 6.67 -19.44
CA VAL A 5 17.42 6.17 -19.47
C VAL A 5 17.53 4.69 -19.09
N VAL A 6 17.32 3.82 -20.08
CA VAL A 6 17.98 2.53 -20.15
C VAL A 6 18.95 2.66 -21.30
N ASP A 7 20.10 3.28 -21.05
CA ASP A 7 21.32 3.08 -21.81
C ASP A 7 22.50 3.56 -20.94
N ASP A 8 23.51 2.70 -20.87
CA ASP A 8 24.87 2.89 -20.38
C ASP A 8 25.12 3.46 -18.98
N LEU A 9 25.37 2.55 -18.03
CA LEU A 9 26.24 2.84 -16.86
C LEU A 9 27.16 1.63 -16.58
N LEU A 10 27.96 1.28 -17.58
CA LEU A 10 29.37 0.91 -17.36
C LEU A 10 30.23 2.06 -17.91
N SER A 11 29.95 3.30 -17.50
CA SER A 11 30.87 4.40 -17.78
C SER A 11 31.94 4.39 -16.70
N SER A 12 33.13 3.92 -17.07
CA SER A 12 34.34 4.24 -16.32
C SER A 12 34.46 5.76 -16.26
N THR A 13 34.32 6.35 -15.08
CA THR A 13 34.68 7.75 -14.88
C THR A 13 36.19 7.86 -15.07
N SER A 14 36.60 8.42 -16.21
CA SER A 14 37.96 8.86 -16.46
C SER A 14 38.23 10.09 -15.59
N CYS A 15 39.08 9.92 -14.58
CA CYS A 15 39.62 11.02 -13.79
C CYS A 15 41.15 10.86 -13.76
N ASP A 16 41.83 11.96 -14.12
CA ASP A 16 43.26 12.27 -14.11
C ASP A 16 44.27 11.14 -14.41
N ALA A 17 44.97 11.31 -15.54
CA ALA A 17 46.00 10.43 -16.08
C ALA A 17 47.31 10.35 -15.24
N SER A 18 47.26 10.65 -13.95
CA SER A 18 48.43 10.63 -13.04
C SER A 18 48.40 9.52 -11.98
N CYS A 19 47.31 8.77 -11.86
CA CYS A 19 47.18 7.68 -10.89
C CYS A 19 47.48 6.32 -11.55
N ASP A 20 48.53 5.62 -11.12
CA ASP A 20 48.79 4.25 -11.57
C ASP A 20 47.70 3.30 -11.05
N ARG A 21 46.69 3.02 -11.89
CA ARG A 21 45.57 2.11 -11.61
C ARG A 21 45.88 0.65 -11.92
N SER A 22 47.13 0.30 -12.25
CA SER A 22 47.51 -1.09 -12.58
C SER A 22 47.25 -2.07 -11.45
N SER A 23 47.11 -1.59 -10.21
CA SER A 23 46.86 -2.37 -9.01
C SER A 23 45.38 -2.40 -8.58
N TRP A 24 44.50 -1.60 -9.20
CA TRP A 24 43.10 -1.41 -8.78
C TRP A 24 42.20 -2.60 -9.14
N LEU A 25 41.21 -2.84 -8.28
CA LEU A 25 40.11 -3.76 -8.54
C LEU A 25 39.01 -3.04 -9.34
N ASP A 26 38.76 -3.49 -10.55
CA ASP A 26 37.66 -3.00 -11.39
C ASP A 26 36.59 -4.08 -11.52
N ILE A 27 35.32 -3.70 -11.37
CA ILE A 27 34.17 -4.57 -11.60
C ILE A 27 33.68 -4.41 -13.04
N ASN A 28 33.76 -5.50 -13.81
CA ASN A 28 33.41 -5.55 -15.24
C ASN A 28 32.02 -6.17 -15.49
N GLY A 29 31.46 -6.87 -14.51
CA GLY A 29 30.18 -7.56 -14.66
C GLY A 29 29.42 -7.65 -13.35
N LEU A 30 28.09 -7.63 -13.45
CA LEU A 30 27.14 -7.81 -12.36
C LEU A 30 26.07 -8.80 -12.79
N PHE A 31 25.85 -9.84 -11.98
CA PHE A 31 24.82 -10.84 -12.19
C PHE A 31 24.00 -11.07 -10.91
N PHE A 32 22.68 -11.02 -11.03
CA PHE A 32 21.76 -11.06 -9.89
C PHE A 32 21.17 -12.45 -9.59
N ASP A 33 21.61 -13.53 -10.24
CA ASP A 33 21.03 -14.88 -10.09
C ASP A 33 19.49 -14.86 -9.89
N ILE A 34 18.81 -14.27 -10.87
CA ILE A 34 17.42 -13.79 -10.72
C ILE A 34 16.49 -14.92 -10.26
N SER A 35 16.65 -16.11 -10.82
CA SER A 35 15.81 -17.27 -10.49
C SER A 35 15.98 -17.69 -9.03
N LYS A 36 17.22 -17.81 -8.54
CA LYS A 36 17.51 -18.19 -7.16
C LYS A 36 17.01 -17.13 -6.18
N ASN A 37 17.26 -15.86 -6.48
CA ASN A 37 16.82 -14.76 -5.63
C ASN A 37 15.32 -14.60 -5.58
N ARG A 38 14.62 -14.79 -6.71
CA ARG A 38 13.15 -14.79 -6.73
C ARG A 38 12.58 -15.88 -5.83
N GLN A 39 13.16 -17.07 -5.85
CA GLN A 39 12.75 -18.16 -4.96
C GLN A 39 13.03 -17.82 -3.49
N LYS A 40 14.23 -17.30 -3.19
CA LYS A 40 14.62 -16.89 -1.83
C LYS A 40 13.71 -15.78 -1.26
N ASN A 41 13.17 -14.92 -2.12
CA ASN A 41 12.35 -13.77 -1.75
C ASN A 41 10.84 -13.99 -1.94
N PHE A 42 10.38 -15.17 -2.35
CA PHE A 42 8.97 -15.43 -2.67
C PHE A 42 8.41 -14.42 -3.70
N THR A 43 9.18 -14.18 -4.76
CA THR A 43 8.90 -13.24 -5.86
C THR A 43 9.00 -13.93 -7.23
N GLU A 44 8.91 -15.26 -7.30
CA GLU A 44 8.95 -16.06 -8.54
C GLU A 44 7.85 -15.68 -9.54
N ALA A 45 6.70 -15.24 -9.02
CA ALA A 45 5.57 -14.81 -9.83
C ALA A 45 5.85 -13.51 -10.62
N TYR A 46 6.81 -12.69 -10.22
CA TYR A 46 7.28 -11.51 -10.98
C TYR A 46 8.23 -11.92 -12.09
N ASN A 47 7.75 -12.79 -13.00
CA ASN A 47 8.55 -13.31 -14.10
C ASN A 47 8.53 -12.36 -15.32
N TRP A 48 9.23 -11.24 -15.19
CA TRP A 48 9.31 -10.24 -16.25
C TRP A 48 10.42 -10.57 -17.25
N GLN A 49 10.25 -10.12 -18.49
CA GLN A 49 11.22 -10.35 -19.58
C GLN A 49 12.54 -9.61 -19.39
N ASN A 50 12.57 -8.59 -18.51
CA ASN A 50 13.75 -7.79 -18.24
C ASN A 50 14.64 -8.44 -17.17
N ASN A 51 15.86 -8.82 -17.54
CA ASN A 51 16.88 -9.37 -16.63
C ASN A 51 17.70 -8.32 -15.89
N LYS A 52 17.38 -7.03 -16.02
CA LYS A 52 18.06 -5.94 -15.30
C LYS A 52 17.36 -5.56 -13.99
N THR A 53 16.16 -6.07 -13.73
CA THR A 53 15.37 -5.72 -12.54
C THR A 53 15.16 -6.94 -11.67
N LEU A 54 15.56 -6.83 -10.40
CA LEU A 54 15.32 -7.85 -9.39
C LEU A 54 14.25 -7.35 -8.40
N VAL A 55 13.25 -8.19 -8.12
CA VAL A 55 12.22 -7.91 -7.11
C VAL A 55 12.54 -8.73 -5.86
N VAL A 56 12.84 -8.04 -4.77
CA VAL A 56 13.20 -8.63 -3.47
C VAL A 56 12.31 -8.05 -2.37
N ARG A 57 12.31 -8.71 -1.21
CA ARG A 57 11.54 -8.25 -0.05
C ARG A 57 12.50 -7.73 1.01
N ARG A 58 12.13 -6.64 1.68
CA ARG A 58 12.86 -6.20 2.88
C ARG A 58 12.76 -7.26 3.98
N GLY A 59 13.79 -7.36 4.82
CA GLY A 59 13.95 -8.46 5.78
C GLY A 59 14.43 -9.77 5.17
N PHE A 60 14.65 -9.82 3.85
CA PHE A 60 15.27 -10.94 3.17
C PHE A 60 16.59 -10.51 2.54
N SER A 61 17.49 -11.48 2.41
CA SER A 61 18.74 -11.33 1.69
C SER A 61 18.60 -11.65 0.20
N PHE A 62 19.52 -11.17 -0.63
CA PHE A 62 19.69 -11.64 -2.00
C PHE A 62 21.17 -11.74 -2.37
N THR A 63 21.49 -12.64 -3.29
CA THR A 63 22.87 -12.89 -3.73
C THR A 63 23.15 -12.16 -5.03
N LEU A 64 24.33 -11.56 -5.18
CA LEU A 64 24.83 -11.05 -6.45
C LEU A 64 26.24 -11.57 -6.72
N GLN A 65 26.61 -11.63 -7.98
CA GLN A 65 27.93 -12.03 -8.43
C GLN A 65 28.57 -10.87 -9.18
N LEU A 66 29.80 -10.54 -8.79
CA LEU A 66 30.62 -9.52 -9.42
C LEU A 66 31.75 -10.18 -10.18
N THR A 67 31.95 -9.80 -11.44
CA THR A 67 33.11 -10.23 -12.22
C THR A 67 34.14 -9.11 -12.22
N ALA A 68 35.28 -9.35 -11.60
CA ALA A 68 36.37 -8.39 -11.49
C ALA A 68 37.44 -8.56 -12.58
N ASN A 69 38.31 -7.55 -12.75
CA ASN A 69 39.49 -7.62 -13.61
C ASN A 69 40.62 -8.52 -13.05
N ARG A 70 40.59 -8.84 -11.74
CA ARG A 70 41.60 -9.63 -11.03
C ARG A 70 41.02 -10.33 -9.79
N LEU A 71 41.86 -11.14 -9.14
CA LEU A 71 41.54 -11.77 -7.86
C LEU A 71 41.25 -10.73 -6.78
N PHE A 72 40.15 -10.91 -6.07
CA PHE A 72 39.81 -10.09 -4.91
C PHE A 72 40.75 -10.39 -3.74
N ASN A 73 41.22 -9.35 -3.07
CA ASN A 73 42.00 -9.45 -1.85
C ASN A 73 41.41 -8.48 -0.83
N SER A 74 40.80 -9.01 0.21
CA SER A 74 40.10 -8.24 1.24
C SER A 74 40.99 -7.31 2.06
N THR A 75 42.32 -7.52 2.07
CA THR A 75 43.25 -6.61 2.75
C THR A 75 43.59 -5.37 1.93
N ASN A 76 43.53 -5.47 0.61
CA ASN A 76 44.04 -4.43 -0.28
C ASN A 76 42.92 -3.76 -1.08
N HIS A 77 41.82 -4.46 -1.32
CA HIS A 77 40.72 -4.01 -2.14
C HIS A 77 39.48 -3.74 -1.28
N ALA A 78 38.76 -2.68 -1.60
CA ALA A 78 37.46 -2.36 -1.05
C ALA A 78 36.39 -2.44 -2.15
N ILE A 79 35.22 -2.95 -1.79
CA ILE A 79 34.01 -2.88 -2.61
C ILE A 79 32.92 -2.22 -1.76
N ILE A 80 32.32 -1.17 -2.30
CA ILE A 80 31.27 -0.40 -1.65
C ILE A 80 30.04 -0.44 -2.55
N PHE A 81 28.92 -0.87 -1.97
CA PHE A 81 27.61 -0.84 -2.61
C PHE A 81 26.86 0.40 -2.14
N VAL A 82 26.35 1.18 -3.09
CA VAL A 82 25.52 2.34 -2.82
C VAL A 82 24.13 2.09 -3.41
N PHE A 83 23.16 1.88 -2.53
CA PHE A 83 21.75 1.77 -2.88
C PHE A 83 21.09 3.14 -2.74
N ASP A 84 20.39 3.59 -3.78
CA ASP A 84 19.71 4.89 -3.83
C ASP A 84 18.23 4.70 -4.16
N SER A 85 17.36 5.07 -3.23
CA SER A 85 15.89 4.96 -3.36
C SER A 85 15.26 6.09 -4.19
N GLY A 86 16.04 7.11 -4.56
CA GLY A 86 15.55 8.29 -5.28
C GLY A 86 14.68 9.25 -4.44
N ALA A 87 14.58 9.06 -3.12
CA ALA A 87 13.83 9.95 -2.22
C ALA A 87 14.48 11.34 -2.04
N GLY A 88 15.77 11.46 -2.39
CA GLY A 88 16.59 12.64 -2.18
C GLY A 88 17.47 12.53 -0.93
N ARG A 89 18.73 12.98 -1.03
CA ARG A 89 19.78 12.79 0.00
C ARG A 89 19.47 13.39 1.37
N SER A 90 18.50 14.31 1.46
CA SER A 90 18.06 14.90 2.72
C SER A 90 17.09 14.02 3.51
N VAL A 91 16.61 12.91 2.93
CA VAL A 91 15.71 11.95 3.58
C VAL A 91 16.54 10.87 4.24
N ALA A 92 16.26 10.59 5.51
CA ALA A 92 16.96 9.53 6.24
C ALA A 92 16.74 8.17 5.56
N ASP A 93 17.78 7.35 5.57
CA ASP A 93 17.83 6.02 4.98
C ASP A 93 17.56 5.92 3.47
N SER A 94 17.46 7.05 2.76
CA SER A 94 17.18 7.09 1.33
C SER A 94 18.34 6.65 0.45
N VAL A 95 19.56 6.75 0.97
CA VAL A 95 20.80 6.28 0.37
C VAL A 95 21.52 5.42 1.40
N GLN A 96 21.90 4.21 1.00
CA GLN A 96 22.55 3.22 1.87
C GLN A 96 23.89 2.87 1.26
N GLN A 97 24.95 3.16 2.01
CA GLN A 97 26.32 2.84 1.62
C GLN A 97 26.81 1.71 2.51
N ILE A 98 27.11 0.56 1.92
CA ILE A 98 27.58 -0.62 2.64
C ILE A 98 28.88 -1.14 2.01
N GLN A 99 29.86 -1.42 2.84
CA GLN A 99 31.12 -2.00 2.42
C GLN A 99 31.06 -3.53 2.52
N LEU A 100 31.70 -4.21 1.56
CA LEU A 100 31.83 -5.66 1.57
C LEU A 100 32.66 -6.13 2.77
N GLN A 101 32.07 -7.01 3.58
CA GLN A 101 32.71 -7.64 4.73
C GLN A 101 33.24 -9.03 4.35
N SER A 102 34.50 -9.31 4.67
CA SER A 102 35.20 -10.55 4.24
C SER A 102 35.41 -11.59 5.35
N ASN A 103 35.00 -11.31 6.60
CA ASN A 103 35.13 -12.21 7.74
C ASN A 103 33.98 -11.99 8.74
N CYS A 104 32.96 -12.85 8.69
CA CYS A 104 31.81 -12.82 9.61
C CYS A 104 31.83 -14.04 10.55
N ASN A 105 32.99 -14.45 11.08
CA ASN A 105 33.05 -15.58 12.01
C ASN A 105 32.65 -15.23 13.46
N ASN A 106 32.24 -13.99 13.75
CA ASN A 106 31.96 -13.52 15.12
C ASN A 106 30.77 -12.55 15.23
N PHE A 107 29.79 -12.61 14.32
CA PHE A 107 28.49 -12.01 14.60
C PHE A 107 27.54 -13.10 15.06
N ASP A 108 27.02 -12.95 16.28
CA ASP A 108 25.88 -13.75 16.75
C ASP A 108 24.81 -13.79 15.66
N ASP A 109 24.15 -14.94 15.51
CA ASP A 109 23.09 -15.31 14.54
C ASP A 109 21.83 -14.39 14.54
N ASN A 110 21.94 -13.19 15.06
CA ASN A 110 20.86 -12.23 15.22
C ASN A 110 20.95 -11.13 14.15
N THR A 111 20.18 -11.33 13.08
CA THR A 111 19.73 -10.35 12.08
C THR A 111 20.08 -8.90 12.40
N SER A 112 21.05 -8.33 11.67
CA SER A 112 21.36 -6.90 11.76
C SER A 112 20.11 -6.07 11.45
N ALA A 113 19.87 -5.04 12.26
CA ALA A 113 18.82 -4.06 12.00
C ALA A 113 19.09 -3.20 10.75
N ASP A 114 20.32 -3.29 10.21
CA ASP A 114 20.86 -2.47 9.13
C ASP A 114 21.28 -3.32 7.91
N TRP A 115 21.54 -2.63 6.79
CA TRP A 115 22.04 -3.26 5.57
C TRP A 115 23.43 -3.85 5.77
N THR A 116 23.66 -5.08 5.28
CA THR A 116 25.00 -5.68 5.25
C THR A 116 25.32 -6.25 3.87
N ALA A 117 26.61 -6.31 3.55
CA ALA A 117 27.14 -6.95 2.37
C ALA A 117 28.24 -7.94 2.80
N GLU A 118 27.97 -9.23 2.62
CA GLU A 118 28.80 -10.32 3.16
C GLU A 118 29.40 -11.14 2.02
N LEU A 119 30.71 -11.36 2.08
CA LEU A 119 31.41 -12.22 1.13
C LEU A 119 31.05 -13.68 1.40
N ILE A 120 30.45 -14.35 0.43
CA ILE A 120 30.11 -15.77 0.52
C ILE A 120 31.26 -16.62 -0.01
N GLU A 121 31.72 -16.33 -1.22
CA GLU A 121 32.81 -17.06 -1.85
C GLU A 121 33.49 -16.21 -2.93
N THR A 122 34.72 -16.57 -3.24
CA THR A 122 35.45 -16.06 -4.40
C THR A 122 35.89 -17.24 -5.26
N ASP A 123 35.43 -17.27 -6.50
CA ASP A 123 35.88 -18.23 -7.52
C ASP A 123 36.64 -17.48 -8.62
N HIS A 124 37.96 -17.57 -8.60
CA HIS A 124 38.85 -16.77 -9.44
C HIS A 124 38.52 -15.25 -9.37
N ASN A 125 38.06 -14.68 -10.49
CA ASN A 125 37.70 -13.27 -10.61
C ASN A 125 36.22 -13.01 -10.32
N VAL A 126 35.46 -14.04 -9.91
CA VAL A 126 34.04 -13.93 -9.55
C VAL A 126 33.93 -13.84 -8.03
N ILE A 127 33.25 -12.79 -7.57
CA ILE A 127 33.01 -12.51 -6.15
C ILE A 127 31.51 -12.68 -5.91
N THR A 128 31.13 -13.67 -5.11
CA THR A 128 29.74 -13.90 -4.73
C THR A 128 29.47 -13.20 -3.40
N VAL A 129 28.49 -12.29 -3.40
CA VAL A 129 28.14 -11.44 -2.25
C VAL A 129 26.68 -11.64 -1.89
N GLU A 130 26.42 -11.74 -0.59
CA GLU A 130 25.07 -11.72 -0.02
C GLU A 130 24.77 -10.32 0.54
N ILE A 131 23.66 -9.74 0.09
CA ILE A 131 23.16 -8.45 0.58
C ILE A 131 21.97 -8.71 1.49
N ASN A 132 22.04 -8.30 2.75
CA ASN A 132 20.92 -8.34 3.69
C ASN A 132 20.16 -7.01 3.69
N ILE A 133 18.84 -7.07 3.53
CA ILE A 133 17.97 -5.88 3.52
C ILE A 133 17.25 -5.77 4.86
N PRO A 134 17.35 -4.64 5.58
CA PRO A 134 16.68 -4.47 6.86
C PRO A 134 15.17 -4.32 6.70
N VAL A 135 14.39 -4.76 7.69
CA VAL A 135 12.92 -4.71 7.66
C VAL A 135 12.33 -3.29 7.64
N LYS A 136 13.11 -2.27 8.01
CA LYS A 136 12.71 -0.86 7.94
C LYS A 136 13.02 -0.21 6.58
N CYS A 137 13.62 -0.95 5.65
CA CYS A 137 13.96 -0.45 4.32
C CYS A 137 12.73 0.19 3.62
N ILE A 138 12.98 1.34 2.97
CA ILE A 138 12.01 2.08 2.16
C ILE A 138 11.48 1.18 1.05
N ILE A 139 10.15 1.00 1.00
CA ILE A 139 9.49 0.29 -0.10
C ILE A 139 9.55 1.15 -1.37
N GLY A 140 10.20 0.65 -2.41
CA GLY A 140 10.32 1.37 -3.67
C GLY A 140 11.32 0.76 -4.64
N CYS A 141 11.62 1.50 -5.71
CA CYS A 141 12.69 1.16 -6.63
C CYS A 141 14.03 1.68 -6.09
N TRP A 142 15.04 0.83 -6.10
CA TRP A 142 16.39 1.16 -5.67
C TRP A 142 17.36 1.03 -6.84
N THR A 143 18.24 2.01 -6.98
CA THR A 143 19.37 1.95 -7.92
C THR A 143 20.61 1.48 -7.17
N LEU A 144 21.24 0.40 -7.65
CA LEU A 144 22.52 -0.06 -7.13
C LEU A 144 23.67 0.55 -7.94
N ARG A 145 24.62 1.17 -7.26
CA ARG A 145 25.93 1.56 -7.79
C ARG A 145 27.02 0.84 -7.02
N ILE A 146 28.06 0.38 -7.70
CA ILE A 146 29.17 -0.36 -7.10
C ILE A 146 30.43 0.46 -7.31
N PHE A 147 31.16 0.69 -6.24
CA PHE A 147 32.47 1.33 -6.26
C PHE A 147 33.51 0.30 -5.80
N SER A 148 34.63 0.21 -6.51
CA SER A 148 35.74 -0.68 -6.20
C SER A 148 37.07 0.07 -6.31
N GLY A 149 38.02 -0.29 -5.45
CA GLY A 149 39.32 0.40 -5.39
C GLY A 149 40.21 -0.10 -4.25
N PHE A 150 41.19 0.72 -3.85
CA PHE A 150 42.06 0.46 -2.70
C PHE A 150 41.41 0.88 -1.38
N PHE A 151 41.79 0.20 -0.30
CA PHE A 151 41.23 0.40 1.04
C PHE A 151 41.65 1.75 1.64
N GLU A 152 40.68 2.58 2.04
CA GLU A 152 40.80 3.55 3.13
C GLU A 152 39.58 3.32 4.05
N GLU A 153 39.83 3.11 5.34
CA GLU A 153 38.87 2.57 6.32
C GLU A 153 37.60 3.41 6.49
N PRO A 154 36.48 2.74 6.86
CA PRO A 154 35.47 3.37 7.70
C PRO A 154 35.12 2.55 8.94
N ASP A 155 34.97 3.28 10.05
CA ASP A 155 34.54 2.81 11.36
C ASP A 155 33.17 2.11 11.36
N GLN A 156 33.05 1.11 12.24
CA GLN A 156 31.86 0.32 12.52
C GLN A 156 30.91 1.04 13.48
N LEU A 157 29.61 0.75 13.35
CA LEU A 157 28.63 0.83 14.43
C LEU A 157 27.57 -0.27 14.22
N THR A 158 27.19 -0.94 15.30
CA THR A 158 26.06 -1.87 15.37
C THR A 158 25.22 -1.55 16.60
N ASP A 159 23.90 -1.63 16.45
CA ASP A 159 22.98 -1.98 17.53
C ASP A 159 21.86 -2.84 16.93
N ILE A 160 21.61 -4.01 17.52
CA ILE A 160 20.71 -5.05 17.00
C ILE A 160 19.42 -5.10 17.82
N HIS A 161 18.28 -5.13 17.13
CA HIS A 161 17.03 -5.65 17.64
C HIS A 161 16.44 -6.64 16.63
N GLU A 162 16.01 -7.82 17.08
CA GLU A 162 15.15 -8.71 16.29
C GLU A 162 13.91 -7.93 15.86
N CYS A 163 13.74 -7.76 14.54
CA CYS A 163 12.60 -7.03 14.00
C CYS A 163 12.00 -7.82 12.85
N THR A 164 10.81 -8.37 13.06
CA THR A 164 9.98 -8.93 11.99
C THR A 164 9.28 -7.80 11.25
N ASP A 165 9.20 -7.87 9.91
CA ASP A 165 8.50 -6.87 9.11
C ASP A 165 7.06 -6.67 9.63
N PRO A 166 6.63 -5.43 9.92
CA PRO A 166 5.25 -5.10 10.29
C PRO A 166 4.16 -5.62 9.35
N ALA A 167 4.47 -5.89 8.08
CA ALA A 167 3.55 -6.48 7.10
C ALA A 167 3.52 -8.02 7.12
N PHE A 168 4.34 -8.68 7.96
CA PHE A 168 4.47 -10.13 7.96
C PHE A 168 3.21 -10.83 8.49
N TYR A 169 2.57 -11.62 7.62
CA TYR A 169 1.39 -12.40 7.96
C TYR A 169 1.78 -13.78 8.49
N GLY A 170 1.66 -14.03 9.80
CA GLY A 170 2.23 -15.23 10.45
C GLY A 170 1.74 -16.59 9.90
N ASN A 171 0.47 -16.70 9.54
CA ASN A 171 -0.08 -17.96 9.00
C ASN A 171 0.36 -18.15 7.53
N ALA A 172 1.22 -19.14 7.29
CA ALA A 172 1.84 -19.37 5.99
C ALA A 172 0.83 -19.72 4.88
N CYS A 173 -0.23 -20.49 5.19
CA CYS A 173 -1.24 -20.90 4.22
C CYS A 173 -2.06 -19.70 3.75
N GLU A 174 -2.56 -18.90 4.68
CA GLU A 174 -3.31 -17.68 4.38
C GLU A 174 -2.43 -16.61 3.74
N ARG A 175 -1.17 -16.46 4.19
CA ARG A 175 -0.19 -15.56 3.54
C ARG A 175 0.00 -15.92 2.08
N LYS A 176 0.20 -17.21 1.78
CA LYS A 176 0.31 -17.70 0.40
C LYS A 176 -0.99 -17.45 -0.37
N PHE A 177 -2.14 -17.71 0.24
CA PHE A 177 -3.44 -17.44 -0.37
C PHE A 177 -3.59 -15.96 -0.76
N TYR A 178 -3.46 -15.03 0.18
CA TYR A 178 -3.66 -13.61 -0.07
C TYR A 178 -2.62 -13.00 -1.02
N LEU A 179 -1.37 -13.47 -1.01
CA LEU A 179 -0.34 -12.93 -1.90
C LEU A 179 -0.35 -13.56 -3.29
N SER A 180 -0.64 -14.86 -3.40
CA SER A 180 -0.60 -15.59 -4.67
C SER A 180 -1.93 -15.64 -5.42
N GLN A 181 -3.06 -15.32 -4.78
CA GLN A 181 -4.36 -15.32 -5.44
C GLN A 181 -4.46 -14.16 -6.45
N THR A 182 -4.50 -14.49 -7.74
CA THR A 182 -4.59 -13.53 -8.84
C THR A 182 -6.02 -13.26 -9.30
N THR A 183 -6.99 -14.05 -8.84
CA THR A 183 -8.41 -13.88 -9.18
C THR A 183 -9.29 -13.97 -7.94
N GLU A 184 -10.31 -13.11 -7.84
CA GLU A 184 -11.20 -13.06 -6.68
C GLU A 184 -12.66 -12.92 -7.12
N MET A 185 -13.58 -13.51 -6.35
CA MET A 185 -15.01 -13.33 -6.54
C MET A 185 -15.49 -12.16 -5.69
N CYS A 186 -15.85 -11.06 -6.33
CA CYS A 186 -16.40 -9.89 -5.67
C CYS A 186 -17.89 -10.07 -5.44
N PHE A 187 -18.32 -9.95 -4.20
CA PHE A 187 -19.71 -10.05 -3.82
C PHE A 187 -20.33 -8.67 -3.81
N THR A 188 -21.42 -8.50 -4.55
CA THR A 188 -22.30 -7.33 -4.46
C THR A 188 -23.69 -7.81 -4.09
N GLY A 189 -24.53 -6.95 -3.54
CA GLY A 189 -25.88 -7.38 -3.22
C GLY A 189 -26.78 -6.28 -2.69
N THR A 190 -28.06 -6.60 -2.68
CA THR A 190 -29.12 -5.77 -2.13
C THR A 190 -29.96 -6.58 -1.17
N LYS A 191 -30.48 -5.92 -0.13
CA LYS A 191 -31.45 -6.56 0.75
C LYS A 191 -32.78 -6.70 0.03
N VAL A 192 -33.40 -7.87 0.18
CA VAL A 192 -34.72 -8.19 -0.38
C VAL A 192 -35.64 -8.64 0.76
N GLY A 193 -36.64 -7.82 1.08
CA GLY A 193 -37.54 -8.06 2.20
C GLY A 193 -36.87 -7.93 3.58
N SER A 194 -37.47 -8.55 4.60
CA SER A 194 -36.99 -8.48 5.98
C SER A 194 -35.75 -9.34 6.24
N ASN A 195 -35.67 -10.52 5.61
CA ASN A 195 -34.67 -11.55 5.91
C ASN A 195 -33.86 -12.04 4.69
N GLY A 196 -34.10 -11.49 3.49
CA GLY A 196 -33.47 -11.95 2.25
C GLY A 196 -32.35 -11.01 1.78
N TYR A 197 -31.38 -11.59 1.08
CA TYR A 197 -30.36 -10.86 0.34
C TYR A 197 -30.27 -11.45 -1.06
N ASN A 198 -30.25 -10.59 -2.07
CA ASN A 198 -29.89 -10.99 -3.42
C ASN A 198 -28.41 -10.63 -3.65
N PHE A 199 -27.60 -11.64 -3.94
CA PHE A 199 -26.16 -11.46 -4.15
C PHE A 199 -25.79 -11.74 -5.59
N THR A 200 -24.95 -10.86 -6.14
CA THR A 200 -24.27 -11.07 -7.42
C THR A 200 -22.79 -11.30 -7.16
N LYS A 201 -22.19 -12.25 -7.89
CA LYS A 201 -20.75 -12.49 -7.85
C LYS A 201 -20.14 -12.06 -9.17
N THR A 202 -19.16 -11.16 -9.11
CA THR A 202 -18.43 -10.70 -10.28
C THR A 202 -16.96 -11.09 -10.13
N PRO A 203 -16.35 -11.77 -11.11
CA PRO A 203 -14.93 -12.09 -11.03
C PRO A 203 -14.08 -10.82 -11.20
N TRP A 204 -12.95 -10.77 -10.50
CA TRP A 204 -11.91 -9.76 -10.69
C TRP A 204 -10.56 -10.45 -10.89
N ILE A 205 -9.74 -9.94 -11.82
CA ILE A 205 -8.36 -10.37 -12.04
C ILE A 205 -7.43 -9.27 -11.52
N HIS A 206 -6.68 -9.59 -10.47
CA HIS A 206 -5.84 -8.61 -9.77
C HIS A 206 -4.57 -8.23 -10.52
N ASP A 207 -4.02 -9.11 -11.35
CA ASP A 207 -2.79 -8.87 -12.12
C ASP A 207 -1.65 -8.26 -11.26
N GLN A 208 -1.54 -8.65 -9.98
CA GLN A 208 -0.61 -8.02 -9.04
C GLN A 208 0.87 -8.26 -9.39
N PHE A 209 1.15 -9.30 -10.16
CA PHE A 209 2.49 -9.67 -10.63
C PHE A 209 2.85 -9.03 -11.98
N ASP A 210 1.91 -8.32 -12.62
CA ASP A 210 2.20 -7.54 -13.82
C ASP A 210 3.16 -6.39 -13.48
N GLU A 211 4.14 -6.18 -14.36
CA GLU A 211 5.20 -5.19 -14.16
C GLU A 211 4.64 -3.77 -13.98
N ASN A 212 3.61 -3.43 -14.75
CA ASN A 212 2.99 -2.11 -14.66
C ASN A 212 2.17 -1.96 -13.38
N THR A 213 1.63 -3.05 -12.81
CA THR A 213 0.94 -3.01 -11.52
C THR A 213 1.87 -2.62 -10.38
N LEU A 214 3.03 -3.28 -10.27
CA LEU A 214 4.02 -2.93 -9.25
C LEU A 214 4.59 -1.52 -9.48
N LYS A 215 4.96 -1.19 -10.72
CA LYS A 215 5.45 0.16 -11.05
C LYS A 215 4.44 1.26 -10.74
N THR A 216 3.15 1.02 -10.99
CA THR A 216 2.08 1.96 -10.66
C THR A 216 1.95 2.15 -9.16
N ALA A 217 2.02 1.08 -8.35
CA ALA A 217 1.99 1.19 -6.90
C ALA A 217 3.15 2.05 -6.36
N ILE A 218 4.37 1.79 -6.85
CA ILE A 218 5.57 2.56 -6.48
C ILE A 218 5.47 4.01 -6.94
N PHE A 219 4.98 4.25 -8.17
CA PHE A 219 4.77 5.59 -8.71
C PHE A 219 3.75 6.39 -7.90
N LEU A 220 2.61 5.80 -7.57
CA LEU A 220 1.59 6.46 -6.77
C LEU A 220 2.13 6.81 -5.39
N LEU A 221 2.81 5.86 -4.72
CA LEU A 221 3.46 6.11 -3.43
C LEU A 221 4.48 7.25 -3.50
N SER A 222 5.33 7.29 -4.52
CA SER A 222 6.35 8.35 -4.63
C SER A 222 5.75 9.76 -4.79
N LYS A 223 4.51 9.87 -5.29
CA LYS A 223 3.80 11.15 -5.40
C LYS A 223 3.22 11.64 -4.08
N VAL A 224 2.86 10.75 -3.16
CA VAL A 224 2.13 11.09 -1.93
C VAL A 224 2.93 10.89 -0.63
N ALA A 225 3.95 10.04 -0.67
CA ALA A 225 4.86 9.82 0.45
C ALA A 225 5.67 11.09 0.71
N ARG A 226 5.81 11.44 1.98
CA ARG A 226 6.64 12.56 2.42
C ARG A 226 7.57 12.09 3.52
N PRO A 227 8.74 12.72 3.67
CA PRO A 227 9.51 12.54 4.89
C PRO A 227 8.74 13.16 6.06
N ASP A 228 8.85 12.52 7.22
CA ASP A 228 8.42 13.10 8.49
C ASP A 228 9.35 14.26 8.85
N ASN A 229 8.81 15.46 9.06
CA ASN A 229 9.64 16.64 9.31
C ASN A 229 10.46 16.54 10.61
N ALA A 230 10.01 15.76 11.59
CA ALA A 230 10.68 15.64 12.88
C ALA A 230 11.77 14.56 12.88
N THR A 231 11.51 13.43 12.21
CA THR A 231 12.43 12.28 12.21
C THR A 231 13.20 12.12 10.91
N LEU A 232 12.86 12.88 9.86
CA LEU A 232 13.35 12.75 8.49
C LEU A 232 13.12 11.36 7.85
N THR A 233 12.35 10.49 8.51
CA THR A 233 12.00 9.14 8.04
C THR A 233 10.96 9.21 6.94
N ASP A 234 11.11 8.36 5.92
CA ASP A 234 10.17 8.30 4.80
C ASP A 234 8.91 7.52 5.18
N ASP A 235 7.73 8.02 4.80
CA ASP A 235 6.46 7.30 4.97
C ASP A 235 6.50 5.85 4.47
N ARG A 236 7.31 5.58 3.44
CA ARG A 236 7.47 4.25 2.81
C ARG A 236 8.21 3.23 3.67
N GLN A 237 8.80 3.63 4.80
CA GLN A 237 9.34 2.71 5.80
C GLN A 237 8.22 2.14 6.70
N ASN A 238 7.16 2.90 6.93
CA ASN A 238 6.08 2.56 7.85
C ASN A 238 4.87 2.00 7.10
N ILE A 239 4.55 0.72 7.35
CA ILE A 239 3.45 0.02 6.67
C ILE A 239 2.09 0.71 6.84
N VAL A 240 1.81 1.27 8.02
CA VAL A 240 0.56 1.98 8.34
C VAL A 240 0.42 3.22 7.46
N ARG A 241 1.53 3.94 7.26
CA ARG A 241 1.58 5.10 6.35
C ARG A 241 1.50 4.67 4.90
N VAL A 242 2.20 3.62 4.49
CA VAL A 242 2.16 3.05 3.12
C VAL A 242 0.73 2.72 2.70
N ILE A 243 0.01 1.91 3.48
CA ILE A 243 -1.36 1.50 3.13
C ILE A 243 -2.29 2.73 3.08
N ARG A 244 -2.18 3.64 4.04
CA ARG A 244 -2.99 4.87 4.10
C ARG A 244 -2.74 5.81 2.92
N LYS A 245 -1.47 6.06 2.59
CA LYS A 245 -1.06 6.94 1.49
C LYS A 245 -1.41 6.35 0.13
N LEU A 246 -1.26 5.04 -0.04
CA LEU A 246 -1.63 4.40 -1.29
C LEU A 246 -3.15 4.43 -1.52
N ALA A 247 -3.97 4.28 -0.47
CA ALA A 247 -5.42 4.43 -0.58
C ALA A 247 -5.80 5.86 -1.02
N TYR A 248 -5.15 6.86 -0.43
CA TYR A 248 -5.28 8.26 -0.84
C TYR A 248 -4.87 8.47 -2.31
N ALA A 249 -3.74 7.90 -2.74
CA ALA A 249 -3.26 8.04 -4.11
C ALA A 249 -4.20 7.37 -5.13
N VAL A 250 -4.79 6.21 -4.79
CA VAL A 250 -5.81 5.58 -5.65
C VAL A 250 -6.98 6.53 -5.85
N LYS A 251 -7.52 7.11 -4.78
CA LYS A 251 -8.67 8.00 -4.84
C LYS A 251 -8.39 9.31 -5.60
N HIS A 252 -7.27 9.95 -5.34
CA HIS A 252 -7.01 11.34 -5.77
C HIS A 252 -6.03 11.48 -6.95
N LEU A 253 -5.21 10.46 -7.23
CA LEU A 253 -4.24 10.49 -8.33
C LEU A 253 -4.59 9.50 -9.44
N PHE A 254 -5.05 8.29 -9.09
CA PHE A 254 -5.44 7.30 -10.10
C PHE A 254 -6.82 7.59 -10.66
N PHE A 255 -7.79 7.88 -9.78
CA PHE A 255 -9.14 8.24 -10.17
C PHE A 255 -9.41 9.73 -10.03
N ALA A 256 -10.37 10.21 -10.82
CA ALA A 256 -11.01 11.50 -10.67
C ALA A 256 -12.51 11.30 -10.46
N LEU A 257 -13.16 12.24 -9.78
CA LEU A 257 -14.62 12.28 -9.68
C LEU A 257 -15.19 12.34 -11.11
N GLY A 258 -15.88 11.28 -11.51
CA GLY A 258 -16.54 11.22 -12.81
C GLY A 258 -17.92 11.85 -12.73
N ASN A 259 -18.33 12.59 -13.77
CA ASN A 259 -19.72 13.06 -13.88
C ASN A 259 -20.67 11.98 -14.45
N GLU A 260 -20.13 10.88 -14.97
CA GLU A 260 -20.88 9.80 -15.60
C GLU A 260 -20.40 8.45 -15.04
N PRO A 261 -21.31 7.48 -14.78
CA PRO A 261 -20.91 6.12 -14.43
C PRO A 261 -20.14 5.51 -15.61
N ASP A 262 -18.87 5.15 -15.40
CA ASP A 262 -18.05 4.51 -16.43
C ASP A 262 -18.57 3.08 -16.65
N GLN A 263 -19.45 2.88 -17.64
CA GLN A 263 -20.09 1.59 -17.98
C GLN A 263 -19.12 0.53 -18.53
N SER A 264 -17.81 0.73 -18.40
CA SER A 264 -16.80 -0.09 -19.08
C SER A 264 -16.56 -1.46 -18.43
N GLY A 265 -17.22 -1.77 -17.31
CA GLY A 265 -17.32 -3.14 -16.80
C GLY A 265 -15.96 -3.79 -16.60
N TYR A 266 -15.02 -3.06 -15.97
CA TYR A 266 -13.67 -3.56 -15.75
C TYR A 266 -13.70 -4.91 -15.02
N ILE A 267 -12.94 -5.87 -15.55
CA ILE A 267 -12.79 -7.20 -14.93
C ILE A 267 -11.36 -7.45 -14.46
N SER A 268 -10.42 -6.57 -14.79
CA SER A 268 -9.03 -6.70 -14.37
C SER A 268 -8.33 -5.39 -14.06
N THR A 269 -7.36 -5.47 -13.16
CA THR A 269 -6.48 -4.36 -12.81
C THR A 269 -5.58 -3.96 -13.98
N LYS A 270 -5.09 -4.92 -14.77
CA LYS A 270 -4.25 -4.60 -15.92
C LYS A 270 -4.97 -3.71 -16.95
N GLN A 271 -6.26 -3.93 -17.19
CA GLN A 271 -7.05 -3.07 -18.08
C GLN A 271 -7.08 -1.62 -17.60
N LEU A 272 -7.34 -1.42 -16.30
CA LEU A 272 -7.34 -0.09 -15.68
C LEU A 272 -5.97 0.59 -15.80
N ILE A 273 -4.91 -0.13 -15.44
CA ILE A 273 -3.55 0.42 -15.44
C ILE A 273 -3.11 0.78 -16.85
N LEU A 274 -3.38 -0.05 -17.85
CA LEU A 274 -3.08 0.29 -19.24
C LEU A 274 -3.85 1.53 -19.70
N LYS A 275 -5.12 1.68 -19.32
CA LYS A 275 -5.92 2.89 -19.64
C LYS A 275 -5.36 4.13 -18.95
N PHE A 276 -4.98 4.03 -17.67
CA PHE A 276 -4.33 5.11 -16.92
C PHE A 276 -2.98 5.52 -17.55
N LEU A 277 -2.12 4.55 -17.88
CA LEU A 277 -0.82 4.81 -18.50
C LEU A 277 -0.94 5.43 -19.89
N ASN A 278 -1.90 4.97 -20.70
CA ASN A 278 -2.12 5.51 -22.05
C ASN A 278 -2.70 6.93 -22.02
N SER A 279 -3.62 7.21 -21.09
CA SER A 279 -4.22 8.55 -20.95
C SER A 279 -3.29 9.55 -20.27
N GLN A 280 -2.37 9.08 -19.41
CA GLN A 280 -1.53 9.90 -18.52
C GLN A 280 -2.35 10.86 -17.65
N GLN A 281 -3.62 10.55 -17.42
CA GLN A 281 -4.56 11.34 -16.64
C GLN A 281 -5.34 10.41 -15.70
N SER A 282 -5.83 10.98 -14.61
CA SER A 282 -6.72 10.26 -13.69
C SER A 282 -7.97 9.80 -14.41
N LEU A 283 -8.39 8.55 -14.16
CA LEU A 283 -9.55 7.96 -14.82
C LEU A 283 -10.85 8.43 -14.14
N PRO A 284 -11.89 8.83 -14.89
CA PRO A 284 -13.19 9.10 -14.30
C PRO A 284 -13.81 7.78 -13.83
N SER A 285 -14.06 7.63 -12.53
CA SER A 285 -14.82 6.48 -12.03
C SER A 285 -15.41 6.76 -10.66
N ASN A 286 -16.71 6.46 -10.52
CA ASN A 286 -17.41 6.48 -9.24
C ASN A 286 -17.71 5.05 -8.72
N GLU A 287 -17.14 4.02 -9.37
CA GLU A 287 -17.40 2.62 -9.02
C GLU A 287 -16.50 2.19 -7.85
N SER A 288 -17.04 2.23 -6.64
CA SER A 288 -16.31 1.87 -5.41
C SER A 288 -15.72 0.46 -5.44
N LEU A 289 -16.40 -0.50 -6.08
CA LEU A 289 -15.88 -1.86 -6.23
C LEU A 289 -14.59 -1.91 -7.07
N VAL A 290 -14.54 -1.16 -8.17
CA VAL A 290 -13.38 -1.07 -9.07
C VAL A 290 -12.20 -0.42 -8.34
N GLN A 291 -12.46 0.67 -7.62
CA GLN A 291 -11.44 1.37 -6.83
C GLN A 291 -10.86 0.48 -5.71
N ALA A 292 -11.71 -0.22 -4.97
CA ALA A 292 -11.29 -1.15 -3.92
C ALA A 292 -10.46 -2.31 -4.48
N ASN A 293 -10.87 -2.90 -5.61
CA ASN A 293 -10.10 -3.98 -6.24
C ASN A 293 -8.76 -3.52 -6.80
N LEU A 294 -8.69 -2.34 -7.42
CA LEU A 294 -7.41 -1.74 -7.82
C LEU A 294 -6.50 -1.59 -6.60
N TYR A 295 -7.02 -1.03 -5.51
CA TYR A 295 -6.24 -0.85 -4.29
C TYR A 295 -5.71 -2.18 -3.73
N VAL A 296 -6.54 -3.24 -3.68
CA VAL A 296 -6.09 -4.60 -3.29
C VAL A 296 -4.93 -5.06 -4.17
N SER A 297 -5.03 -4.92 -5.49
CA SER A 297 -3.97 -5.34 -6.42
C SER A 297 -2.66 -4.60 -6.21
N LEU A 298 -2.72 -3.28 -5.97
CA LEU A 298 -1.53 -2.46 -5.71
C LEU A 298 -0.89 -2.80 -4.36
N VAL A 299 -1.68 -3.07 -3.32
CA VAL A 299 -1.17 -3.44 -2.00
C VAL A 299 -0.57 -4.86 -2.02
N ARG A 300 -1.24 -5.82 -2.68
CA ARG A 300 -0.72 -7.18 -2.89
C ARG A 300 0.55 -7.18 -3.75
N SER A 301 0.67 -6.29 -4.74
CA SER A 301 1.89 -6.18 -5.55
C SER A 301 3.09 -5.68 -4.74
N LEU A 302 2.87 -4.91 -3.66
CA LEU A 302 3.91 -4.53 -2.69
C LEU A 302 4.21 -5.63 -1.66
N GLY A 303 3.52 -6.77 -1.73
CA GLY A 303 3.74 -7.90 -0.83
C GLY A 303 2.94 -7.87 0.46
N ILE A 304 1.92 -7.02 0.55
CA ILE A 304 1.09 -6.85 1.75
C ILE A 304 -0.19 -7.67 1.59
N CYS A 305 -0.55 -8.47 2.59
CA CYS A 305 -1.78 -9.25 2.56
C CYS A 305 -2.99 -8.32 2.66
N ALA A 306 -3.88 -8.38 1.66
CA ALA A 306 -5.07 -7.55 1.61
C ALA A 306 -6.28 -8.34 1.07
N ARG A 307 -7.49 -7.93 1.48
CA ARG A 307 -8.76 -8.51 0.99
C ARG A 307 -9.85 -7.45 0.92
N ILE A 308 -10.80 -7.62 0.01
CA ILE A 308 -11.97 -6.74 -0.08
C ILE A 308 -13.10 -7.26 0.83
N VAL A 309 -13.86 -6.34 1.41
CA VAL A 309 -15.04 -6.65 2.22
C VAL A 309 -16.23 -5.87 1.70
N THR A 310 -17.36 -6.56 1.55
CA THR A 310 -18.63 -5.96 1.15
C THR A 310 -19.55 -5.83 2.35
N CYS A 311 -20.07 -4.63 2.58
CA CYS A 311 -21.13 -4.36 3.54
C CYS A 311 -22.41 -3.98 2.81
N ILE A 312 -23.48 -4.74 3.03
CA ILE A 312 -24.82 -4.46 2.50
C ILE A 312 -25.60 -3.65 3.53
N GLU A 313 -26.42 -2.69 3.06
CA GLU A 313 -27.08 -1.69 3.91
C GLU A 313 -26.07 -0.88 4.73
N ALA A 314 -25.01 -0.44 4.05
CA ALA A 314 -23.99 0.42 4.59
C ALA A 314 -24.54 1.83 4.85
N CYS A 315 -24.18 2.42 5.98
CA CYS A 315 -24.56 3.77 6.34
C CYS A 315 -23.36 4.71 6.23
N TYR A 316 -23.41 5.61 5.28
CA TYR A 316 -22.43 6.69 5.20
C TYR A 316 -22.90 7.85 6.08
N ASP A 317 -21.98 8.60 6.69
CA ASP A 317 -22.32 9.81 7.45
C ASP A 317 -23.14 9.58 8.73
N ALA A 318 -22.81 8.51 9.46
CA ALA A 318 -23.30 8.35 10.83
C ALA A 318 -22.82 9.51 11.70
N ASP A 319 -23.73 10.07 12.49
CA ASP A 319 -23.39 11.13 13.44
C ASP A 319 -22.48 10.60 14.57
N PRO A 320 -21.99 11.47 15.47
CA PRO A 320 -21.19 11.04 16.62
C PRO A 320 -21.89 10.01 17.54
N ASN A 321 -23.22 9.94 17.51
CA ASN A 321 -24.05 8.99 18.27
C ASN A 321 -24.29 7.67 17.52
N LEU A 322 -23.67 7.47 16.36
CA LEU A 322 -23.89 6.32 15.48
C LEU A 322 -25.36 6.18 15.05
N THR A 323 -26.02 7.32 14.82
CA THR A 323 -27.33 7.38 14.19
C THR A 323 -27.24 7.94 12.78
N VAL A 324 -28.16 7.47 11.96
CA VAL A 324 -28.30 7.85 10.55
C VAL A 324 -29.74 8.32 10.39
N ASP A 325 -29.88 9.63 10.29
CA ASP A 325 -31.17 10.30 10.29
C ASP A 325 -31.72 10.43 8.88
N ARG A 326 -32.99 10.07 8.70
CA ARG A 326 -33.74 10.35 7.48
C ARG A 326 -35.04 11.04 7.82
N ALA A 327 -35.28 12.18 7.18
CA ALA A 327 -36.52 12.91 7.32
C ALA A 327 -37.45 12.66 6.13
N PHE A 328 -38.75 12.59 6.41
CA PHE A 328 -39.82 12.45 5.44
C PHE A 328 -40.86 13.53 5.68
N VAL A 329 -41.41 14.12 4.62
CA VAL A 329 -42.50 15.09 4.69
C VAL A 329 -43.75 14.46 4.12
N ARG A 330 -44.87 14.66 4.80
CA ARG A 330 -46.19 14.33 4.28
C ARG A 330 -46.53 15.27 3.12
N ASN A 331 -46.71 14.71 1.93
CA ASN A 331 -47.25 15.41 0.79
C ASN A 331 -48.72 15.77 1.07
N SER A 332 -49.08 17.04 0.90
CA SER A 332 -50.42 17.56 1.22
C SER A 332 -51.51 17.09 0.25
N SER A 333 -51.12 16.60 -0.93
CA SER A 333 -52.05 16.20 -1.99
C SER A 333 -52.53 14.75 -1.90
N ASP A 334 -51.65 13.82 -1.52
CA ASP A 334 -51.93 12.37 -1.46
C ASP A 334 -51.66 11.73 -0.08
N PHE A 335 -51.22 12.54 0.89
CA PHE A 335 -50.86 12.13 2.25
C PHE A 335 -49.75 11.08 2.34
N VAL A 336 -48.96 10.92 1.27
CA VAL A 336 -47.81 10.02 1.23
C VAL A 336 -46.58 10.72 1.83
N PHE A 337 -45.78 9.98 2.59
CA PHE A 337 -44.51 10.49 3.11
C PHE A 337 -43.41 10.35 2.06
N GLU A 338 -42.88 11.48 1.60
CA GLU A 338 -41.75 11.55 0.68
C GLU A 338 -40.47 11.94 1.43
N PRO A 339 -39.29 11.42 1.06
CA PRO A 339 -38.05 11.82 1.71
C PRO A 339 -37.78 13.32 1.53
N MET A 340 -37.34 13.99 2.60
CA MET A 340 -36.85 15.37 2.52
C MET A 340 -35.66 15.47 1.58
N LYS A 341 -35.68 16.50 0.73
CA LYS A 341 -34.57 16.86 -0.14
C LYS A 341 -33.88 18.09 0.44
N ASN A 342 -32.56 18.17 0.27
CA ASN A 342 -31.81 19.37 0.62
C ASN A 342 -32.14 20.53 -0.35
N SER A 343 -31.56 21.71 -0.10
CA SER A 343 -31.74 22.90 -0.95
C SER A 343 -31.31 22.71 -2.42
N ALA A 344 -30.52 21.67 -2.71
CA ALA A 344 -30.11 21.28 -4.06
C ALA A 344 -31.03 20.21 -4.70
N GLY A 345 -32.15 19.85 -4.04
CA GLY A 345 -33.08 18.83 -4.53
C GLY A 345 -32.56 17.40 -4.41
N GLN A 346 -31.43 17.17 -3.74
CA GLN A 346 -30.88 15.84 -3.52
C GLN A 346 -31.53 15.21 -2.29
N LEU A 347 -31.83 13.92 -2.38
CA LEU A 347 -32.25 13.13 -1.24
C LEU A 347 -31.17 13.23 -0.15
N TRP A 348 -31.58 13.40 1.12
CA TRP A 348 -30.70 13.16 2.26
C TRP A 348 -30.45 11.65 2.37
N ASP A 349 -29.68 11.08 1.44
CA ASP A 349 -29.40 9.64 1.40
C ASP A 349 -28.00 9.34 1.93
N CYS A 350 -27.94 9.26 3.26
CA CYS A 350 -26.83 8.76 4.05
C CYS A 350 -26.76 7.21 4.04
N THR A 351 -27.63 6.50 3.32
CA THR A 351 -27.58 5.03 3.26
C THR A 351 -27.24 4.54 1.86
N ARG A 352 -26.08 3.92 1.71
CA ARG A 352 -25.73 3.23 0.47
C ARG A 352 -26.30 1.82 0.48
N THR A 353 -26.76 1.35 -0.67
CA THR A 353 -27.18 -0.05 -0.86
C THR A 353 -26.08 -1.02 -0.44
N GLN A 354 -24.83 -0.67 -0.78
CA GLN A 354 -23.64 -1.41 -0.41
C GLN A 354 -22.42 -0.47 -0.33
N GLN A 355 -21.42 -0.87 0.45
CA GLN A 355 -20.11 -0.22 0.54
C GLN A 355 -19.02 -1.28 0.53
N PHE A 356 -17.87 -0.93 -0.04
CA PHE A 356 -16.68 -1.78 -0.06
C PHE A 356 -15.58 -1.11 0.73
N TRP A 357 -14.89 -1.86 1.57
CA TRP A 357 -13.61 -1.46 2.13
C TRP A 357 -12.59 -2.56 1.90
N VAL A 358 -11.33 -2.23 2.14
CA VAL A 358 -10.21 -3.14 2.02
C VAL A 358 -9.60 -3.34 3.39
N GLU A 359 -9.38 -4.59 3.75
CA GLU A 359 -8.63 -4.95 4.94
C GLU A 359 -7.21 -5.30 4.55
N CYS A 360 -6.24 -4.56 5.10
CA CYS A 360 -4.81 -4.81 4.95
C CYS A 360 -4.26 -5.36 6.28
N TYR A 361 -3.43 -6.41 6.22
CA TYR A 361 -2.81 -6.94 7.42
C TYR A 361 -1.51 -6.19 7.75
N CYS A 362 -1.41 -5.65 8.95
CA CYS A 362 -0.16 -5.16 9.50
C CYS A 362 -0.18 -5.06 11.03
N SER A 363 1.00 -4.92 11.64
CA SER A 363 1.14 -4.50 13.03
C SER A 363 0.89 -3.00 13.20
N ARG A 364 0.39 -2.62 14.39
CA ARG A 364 0.00 -1.26 14.77
C ARG A 364 0.81 -0.81 15.97
N THR A 365 2.12 -0.69 15.78
CA THR A 365 3.04 -0.21 16.83
C THR A 365 2.69 1.20 17.32
N ASP A 366 1.99 1.99 16.49
CA ASP A 366 1.44 3.30 16.81
C ASP A 366 0.27 3.26 17.82
N LEU A 367 -0.43 2.12 17.96
CA LEU A 367 -1.55 1.94 18.89
C LEU A 367 -1.20 1.13 20.15
N GLY A 368 0.05 0.68 20.25
CA GLY A 368 0.48 -0.26 21.29
C GLY A 368 -0.01 -1.69 21.06
N VAL A 369 0.09 -2.51 22.12
CA VAL A 369 -0.16 -3.95 22.03
C VAL A 369 -1.64 -4.25 21.86
N GLY A 370 -1.96 -5.21 20.98
CA GLY A 370 -3.30 -5.78 20.86
C GLY A 370 -4.11 -5.30 19.64
N TYR A 371 -3.59 -4.37 18.84
CA TYR A 371 -4.29 -3.84 17.65
C TYR A 371 -3.71 -4.31 16.30
N ASP A 372 -2.71 -5.19 16.34
CA ASP A 372 -2.16 -5.86 15.16
C ASP A 372 -3.20 -6.72 14.45
N GLY A 373 -3.04 -6.89 13.14
CA GLY A 373 -3.86 -7.75 12.30
C GLY A 373 -4.54 -6.99 11.18
N TRP A 374 -5.79 -7.34 10.87
CA TRP A 374 -6.57 -6.69 9.82
C TRP A 374 -6.92 -5.24 10.15
N GLN A 375 -6.57 -4.34 9.24
CA GLN A 375 -6.84 -2.91 9.31
C GLN A 375 -7.75 -2.49 8.16
N LEU A 376 -8.85 -1.82 8.46
CA LEU A 376 -9.84 -1.38 7.48
C LEU A 376 -9.41 -0.05 6.87
N LEU A 377 -9.41 0.02 5.54
CA LEU A 377 -9.21 1.22 4.73
C LEU A 377 -10.32 1.33 3.69
N ASP A 378 -10.79 2.54 3.45
CA ASP A 378 -11.79 2.80 2.41
C ASP A 378 -11.20 3.75 1.36
N PRO A 379 -10.68 3.22 0.23
CA PRO A 379 -10.14 4.06 -0.84
C PRO A 379 -11.23 4.80 -1.62
N THR A 380 -12.50 4.61 -1.26
CA THR A 380 -13.68 5.15 -1.95
C THR A 380 -14.44 6.16 -1.09
N ALA A 381 -13.91 6.43 0.10
CA ALA A 381 -14.57 7.27 1.07
C ALA A 381 -14.71 8.71 0.56
N PRO A 382 -15.91 9.30 0.45
CA PRO A 382 -16.05 10.72 0.14
C PRO A 382 -15.27 11.59 1.12
N ASP A 383 -14.79 12.70 0.59
CA ASP A 383 -14.12 13.72 1.39
C ASP A 383 -15.07 14.31 2.43
N SER A 384 -14.51 14.69 3.57
CA SER A 384 -15.25 15.51 4.52
C SER A 384 -15.14 16.97 4.05
N PRO A 385 -16.21 17.78 4.17
CA PRO A 385 -16.13 19.21 3.89
C PRO A 385 -15.08 19.96 4.75
N LEU A 386 -14.63 19.36 5.86
CA LEU A 386 -13.62 19.94 6.76
C LEU A 386 -12.19 19.50 6.43
N THR A 387 -11.99 18.31 5.84
CA THR A 387 -10.66 17.73 5.60
C THR A 387 -10.69 16.72 4.44
N GLU A 388 -9.66 16.71 3.61
CA GLU A 388 -9.36 15.59 2.70
C GLU A 388 -9.23 14.30 3.51
N ARG A 389 -10.23 13.41 3.39
CA ARG A 389 -10.36 12.27 4.31
C ARG A 389 -9.63 11.07 3.74
N GLN A 390 -8.64 10.58 4.49
CA GLN A 390 -8.04 9.25 4.29
C GLN A 390 -8.68 8.30 5.28
N ALA A 391 -9.67 7.51 4.85
CA ALA A 391 -10.41 6.63 5.75
C ALA A 391 -9.58 5.38 6.12
N GLY A 392 -9.19 5.28 7.40
CA GLY A 392 -8.40 4.17 7.93
C GLY A 392 -6.88 4.38 7.80
N PRO A 393 -6.03 3.54 8.42
CA PRO A 393 -6.33 2.19 8.88
C PRO A 393 -7.01 2.13 10.25
N ALA A 394 -8.25 1.62 10.30
CA ALA A 394 -8.93 1.29 11.54
C ALA A 394 -8.65 -0.16 11.93
N ALA A 395 -8.17 -0.41 13.15
CA ALA A 395 -7.93 -1.79 13.59
C ALA A 395 -9.25 -2.56 13.73
N LEU A 396 -9.38 -3.73 13.08
CA LEU A 396 -10.56 -4.58 13.23
C LEU A 396 -10.82 -4.93 14.71
N LYS A 397 -9.75 -5.16 15.48
CA LYS A 397 -9.82 -5.43 16.92
C LYS A 397 -10.35 -4.24 17.73
N SER A 398 -10.10 -3.00 17.30
CA SER A 398 -10.68 -1.83 18.00
C SER A 398 -12.19 -1.77 17.79
N LEU A 399 -12.67 -2.09 16.59
CA LEU A 399 -14.09 -2.21 16.27
C LEU A 399 -14.78 -3.35 17.05
N GLN A 400 -14.15 -4.52 17.11
CA GLN A 400 -14.66 -5.67 17.88
C GLN A 400 -14.78 -5.35 19.38
N ASN A 401 -13.80 -4.63 19.92
CA ASN A 401 -13.75 -4.25 21.33
C ASN A 401 -14.45 -2.91 21.64
N SER A 402 -15.17 -2.33 20.67
CA SER A 402 -15.86 -1.04 20.80
C SER A 402 -14.96 0.13 21.27
N LYS A 403 -13.67 0.09 20.94
CA LYS A 403 -12.70 1.16 21.21
C LYS A 403 -12.65 2.12 20.02
N LEU A 404 -13.68 2.97 19.91
CA LEU A 404 -13.92 3.80 18.73
C LEU A 404 -13.14 5.12 18.68
N ASP A 405 -12.54 5.54 19.81
CA ASP A 405 -11.75 6.77 19.92
C ASP A 405 -10.30 6.59 19.45
N LEU A 406 -9.89 5.37 19.06
CA LEU A 406 -8.55 5.09 18.57
C LEU A 406 -8.36 5.57 17.12
N PRO A 407 -7.19 6.13 16.78
CA PRO A 407 -6.86 6.38 15.39
C PRO A 407 -6.66 5.05 14.63
N TYR A 408 -7.00 4.95 13.36
CA TYR A 408 -7.64 5.95 12.52
C TYR A 408 -9.09 5.55 12.28
N ASP A 409 -10.01 6.52 12.32
CA ASP A 409 -11.37 6.39 11.76
C ASP A 409 -12.21 5.20 12.28
N ALA A 410 -11.92 4.65 13.46
CA ALA A 410 -12.65 3.50 14.01
C ALA A 410 -14.15 3.80 14.18
N ARG A 411 -14.50 4.98 14.71
CA ARG A 411 -15.91 5.41 14.79
C ARG A 411 -16.57 5.49 13.41
N PHE A 412 -15.86 5.98 12.40
CA PHE A 412 -16.38 6.07 11.03
C PHE A 412 -16.73 4.68 10.48
N PHE A 413 -15.82 3.70 10.56
CA PHE A 413 -16.12 2.34 10.11
C PHE A 413 -17.24 1.69 10.94
N CYS A 414 -17.26 1.89 12.26
CA CYS A 414 -18.36 1.43 13.12
C CYS A 414 -19.72 1.96 12.64
N GLY A 415 -19.76 3.25 12.28
CA GLY A 415 -20.93 3.90 11.71
C GLY A 415 -21.46 3.21 10.44
N ILE A 416 -20.57 2.69 9.59
CA ILE A 416 -20.97 2.03 8.34
C ILE A 416 -21.88 0.83 8.58
N TYR A 417 -21.52 -0.05 9.52
CA TYR A 417 -22.25 -1.32 9.68
C TYR A 417 -23.16 -1.35 10.91
N ARG A 418 -22.89 -0.58 11.98
CA ARG A 418 -23.65 -0.62 13.25
C ARG A 418 -24.63 0.51 13.46
N SER A 419 -24.68 1.53 12.60
CA SER A 419 -25.55 2.68 12.88
C SER A 419 -27.02 2.32 12.95
N ASN A 420 -27.72 2.98 13.88
CA ASN A 420 -29.17 2.91 13.99
C ASN A 420 -29.79 3.91 13.01
N LYS A 421 -30.84 3.50 12.30
CA LYS A 421 -31.56 4.42 11.40
C LYS A 421 -32.66 5.10 12.20
N VAL A 422 -32.71 6.43 12.18
CA VAL A 422 -33.78 7.21 12.82
C VAL A 422 -34.60 7.85 11.71
N LEU A 423 -35.89 7.53 11.65
CA LEU A 423 -36.80 8.06 10.65
C LEU A 423 -37.66 9.15 11.29
N TRP A 424 -37.57 10.36 10.77
CA TRP A 424 -38.32 11.53 11.22
C TRP A 424 -39.42 11.82 10.22
N PHE A 425 -40.64 12.03 10.71
CA PHE A 425 -41.81 12.29 9.88
C PHE A 425 -42.35 13.67 10.20
N TYR A 426 -42.44 14.53 9.20
CA TYR A 426 -42.86 15.92 9.29
C TYR A 426 -44.11 16.18 8.44
N GLU A 427 -44.80 17.25 8.76
CA GLU A 427 -45.84 17.88 7.95
C GLU A 427 -45.51 19.36 7.82
N TYR A 428 -45.63 19.91 6.62
CA TYR A 428 -45.39 21.33 6.41
C TYR A 428 -46.65 22.12 6.78
N ASP A 429 -46.50 23.03 7.75
CA ASP A 429 -47.57 23.89 8.23
C ASP A 429 -47.53 25.22 7.47
N HIS A 430 -48.52 25.40 6.58
CA HIS A 430 -48.64 26.60 5.75
C HIS A 430 -49.00 27.87 6.54
N GLU A 431 -49.52 27.75 7.76
CA GLU A 431 -49.92 28.93 8.55
C GLU A 431 -48.72 29.61 9.22
N ILE A 432 -47.72 28.82 9.59
CA ILE A 432 -46.50 29.29 10.28
C ILE A 432 -45.23 29.15 9.46
N ASP A 433 -45.32 28.64 8.22
CA ASP A 433 -44.19 28.44 7.30
C ASP A 433 -43.07 27.55 7.90
N GLU A 434 -43.45 26.51 8.63
CA GLU A 434 -42.52 25.62 9.35
C GLU A 434 -42.88 24.13 9.20
N TYR A 435 -41.87 23.27 9.35
CA TYR A 435 -42.08 21.81 9.40
C TYR A 435 -42.42 21.36 10.82
N ARG A 436 -43.62 20.83 11.01
CA ARG A 436 -44.07 20.24 12.27
C ARG A 436 -43.72 18.76 12.34
N LEU A 437 -43.03 18.34 13.39
CA LEU A 437 -42.71 16.94 13.63
C LEU A 437 -43.99 16.15 14.00
N LEU A 438 -44.27 15.09 13.27
CA LEU A 438 -45.39 14.17 13.51
C LEU A 438 -44.96 12.92 14.28
N HIS A 439 -43.85 12.30 13.89
CA HIS A 439 -43.43 11.01 14.45
C HIS A 439 -41.93 10.79 14.30
N VAL A 440 -41.35 10.02 15.23
CA VAL A 440 -39.96 9.55 15.16
C VAL A 440 -39.94 8.04 15.35
N ARG A 441 -39.30 7.35 14.42
CA ARG A 441 -39.14 5.88 14.45
C ARG A 441 -37.66 5.52 14.50
N CYS A 442 -37.23 4.92 15.61
CA CYS A 442 -35.89 4.36 15.75
C CYS A 442 -35.86 2.90 15.24
N CYS A 443 -35.22 2.68 14.11
CA CYS A 443 -34.94 1.36 13.56
C CYS A 443 -33.60 0.88 14.09
N LYS A 444 -33.62 0.14 15.21
CA LYS A 444 -32.43 -0.55 15.72
C LYS A 444 -32.04 -1.67 14.76
N LYS A 445 -30.76 -1.72 14.36
CA LYS A 445 -30.19 -2.96 13.82
C LYS A 445 -30.09 -3.91 15.03
N ASN A 446 -30.99 -4.91 15.11
CA ASN A 446 -30.91 -5.93 16.16
C ASN A 446 -29.51 -6.56 16.12
N GLY A 447 -28.85 -6.61 17.28
CA GLY A 447 -27.46 -6.98 17.41
C GLY A 447 -27.17 -8.38 16.88
N MET A 448 -26.13 -8.47 16.06
CA MET A 448 -25.23 -9.61 16.03
C MET A 448 -24.02 -9.31 16.90
#